data_AF-A0A3B3C2I9-F1
#
_entry.id   AF-A0A3B3C2I9-F1
#
_cell.length_a   1.000
_cell.length_b   1.000
_cell.length_c   1.000
_cell.angle_alpha   90.00
_cell.angle_beta   90.00
_cell.angle_gamma   90.00
#
_symmetry.space_group_name_H-M   'P 1'
#
loop_
_entity.id
_entity.type
_entity.pdbx_description
1 polymer ?
#
loop_
_entity_poly.entity_id
_entity_poly.type
_entity_poly.pdbx_seq_one_letter_code
_entity_poly.pdbx_strand_id
1 'polypeptide(L)'
;MASTTSSDVLPKGGKIFTTFPDVLFLPEFVIGGLVWILVASTHVYLPNPLGWVMFVSVFCFVGTTLWFFIFACGGNQSSFWPSMDVAFHFVSTVFYLSASVILAFVTYTFGQSIGTLFSVEPKVYRLCISAVVMSHVATLLYFIHTIFSAIRWKRS
;
A
#
# COMPACT_ATOMS: atom_id res chain seq x y z
N MET A 1 9.82 8.08 -41.56
CA MET A 1 10.53 7.59 -40.36
C MET A 1 9.52 6.89 -39.48
N ALA A 2 9.55 5.57 -39.41
CA ALA A 2 8.72 4.83 -38.47
C ALA A 2 9.27 5.11 -37.06
N SER A 3 8.46 5.71 -36.19
CA SER A 3 8.76 5.78 -34.77
C SER A 3 8.79 4.35 -34.26
N THR A 4 9.96 3.87 -33.87
CA THR A 4 10.08 2.69 -33.03
C THR A 4 9.35 3.02 -31.74
N THR A 5 8.08 2.60 -31.61
CA THR A 5 7.46 2.48 -30.29
C THR A 5 8.35 1.50 -29.56
N SER A 6 9.20 2.02 -28.67
CA SER A 6 9.84 1.19 -27.66
C SER A 6 8.70 0.37 -27.06
N SER A 7 8.73 -0.94 -27.21
CA SER A 7 7.99 -1.79 -26.29
C SER A 7 8.26 -1.23 -24.89
N ASP A 8 7.20 -0.90 -24.15
CA ASP A 8 7.29 -0.31 -22.81
C ASP A 8 7.84 -1.38 -21.86
N VAL A 9 9.15 -1.68 -22.00
CA VAL A 9 9.87 -2.65 -21.19
C VAL A 9 9.91 -2.11 -19.77
N LEU A 10 9.48 -2.93 -18.82
CA LEU A 10 9.52 -2.60 -17.40
C LEU A 10 10.92 -2.09 -17.00
N PRO A 11 11.01 -1.00 -16.23
CA PRO A 11 12.28 -0.44 -15.84
C PRO A 11 13.03 -1.41 -14.91
N LYS A 12 14.36 -1.29 -14.94
CA LYS A 12 15.30 -2.13 -14.19
C LYS A 12 16.33 -1.28 -13.50
N GLY A 13 16.89 -1.78 -12.40
CA GLY A 13 17.96 -1.11 -11.66
C GLY A 13 17.56 0.30 -11.23
N GLY A 14 18.45 1.28 -11.41
CA GLY A 14 18.21 2.65 -10.97
C GLY A 14 17.04 3.37 -11.65
N LYS A 15 16.54 2.89 -12.79
CA LYS A 15 15.43 3.54 -13.51
C LYS A 15 14.12 3.48 -12.73
N ILE A 16 13.95 2.50 -11.84
CA ILE A 16 12.75 2.35 -10.99
C ILE A 16 12.50 3.60 -10.14
N PHE A 17 13.56 4.29 -9.72
CA PHE A 17 13.45 5.53 -8.95
C PHE A 17 13.02 6.76 -9.76
N THR A 18 12.93 6.62 -11.09
CA THR A 18 12.70 7.75 -12.02
C THR A 18 11.58 7.48 -13.00
N THR A 19 11.16 6.22 -13.17
CA THR A 19 10.14 5.81 -14.11
C THR A 19 8.81 5.69 -13.39
N PHE A 20 7.79 6.31 -13.96
CA PHE A 20 6.43 6.20 -13.46
C PHE A 20 5.72 5.02 -14.16
N PRO A 21 4.98 4.16 -13.44
CA PRO A 21 4.56 4.29 -12.04
C PRO A 21 5.55 3.76 -10.99
N ASP A 22 6.64 3.10 -11.38
CA ASP A 22 7.49 2.32 -10.45
C ASP A 22 8.18 3.17 -9.36
N VAL A 23 8.30 4.49 -9.55
CA VAL A 23 8.73 5.42 -8.48
C VAL A 23 7.81 5.36 -7.24
N LEU A 24 6.56 4.93 -7.42
CA LEU A 24 5.58 4.79 -6.34
C LEU A 24 5.91 3.66 -5.36
N PHE A 25 6.78 2.71 -5.70
CA PHE A 25 7.23 1.68 -4.75
C PHE A 25 7.83 2.27 -3.48
N LEU A 26 8.53 3.41 -3.57
CA LEU A 26 9.13 4.08 -2.42
C LEU A 26 8.10 4.62 -1.42
N PRO A 27 7.16 5.52 -1.81
CA PRO A 27 6.13 5.97 -0.90
C PRO A 27 5.20 4.83 -0.47
N GLU A 28 4.90 3.85 -1.32
CA GLU A 28 4.10 2.67 -0.93
C GLU A 28 4.78 1.85 0.18
N PHE A 29 6.10 1.66 0.08
CA PHE A 29 6.90 0.98 1.09
C PHE A 29 6.92 1.75 2.41
N VAL A 30 7.18 3.05 2.37
CA VAL A 30 7.26 3.89 3.58
C VAL A 30 5.90 3.99 4.25
N ILE A 31 4.85 4.38 3.51
CA ILE A 31 3.50 4.56 4.07
C ILE A 31 2.93 3.22 4.52
N GLY A 32 3.14 2.15 3.73
CA GLY A 32 2.73 0.81 4.12
C GLY A 32 3.42 0.33 5.40
N GLY A 33 4.71 0.63 5.55
CA GLY A 33 5.49 0.40 6.77
C GLY A 33 4.91 1.11 7.99
N LEU A 34 4.57 2.40 7.82
CA LEU A 34 4.02 3.22 8.89
C LEU A 34 2.68 2.69 9.41
N VAL A 35 1.79 2.20 8.54
CA VAL A 35 0.45 1.74 8.94
C VAL A 35 0.55 0.60 9.97
N TRP A 36 1.28 -0.48 9.67
CA TRP A 36 1.36 -1.59 10.62
C TRP A 36 2.19 -1.25 11.87
N ILE A 37 3.21 -0.39 11.77
CA ILE A 37 3.97 0.08 12.95
C ILE A 37 3.06 0.89 13.89
N LEU A 38 2.23 1.77 13.35
CA LEU A 38 1.28 2.56 14.14
C LEU A 38 0.21 1.68 14.79
N VAL A 39 -0.33 0.71 14.05
CA VAL A 39 -1.30 -0.26 14.60
C VAL A 39 -0.62 -1.13 15.67
N ALA A 40 0.58 -1.63 15.44
CA ALA A 40 1.35 -2.40 16.44
C ALA A 40 1.68 -1.57 17.69
N SER A 41 1.92 -0.27 17.53
CA SER A 41 2.17 0.66 18.65
C SER A 41 0.95 0.85 19.56
N THR A 42 -0.25 0.50 19.10
CA THR A 42 -1.45 0.40 19.96
C THR A 42 -1.51 -0.89 20.77
N HIS A 43 -0.50 -1.76 20.65
CA HIS A 43 -0.52 -3.15 21.12
C HIS A 43 -1.72 -3.94 20.59
N VAL A 44 -2.21 -3.57 19.41
CA VAL A 44 -3.41 -4.16 18.79
C VAL A 44 -4.59 -4.13 19.76
N TYR A 45 -4.89 -2.93 20.28
CA TYR A 45 -5.85 -2.71 21.36
C TYR A 45 -7.18 -3.46 21.20
N LEU A 46 -7.66 -3.56 19.96
CA LEU A 46 -8.82 -4.37 19.58
C LEU A 46 -8.39 -5.46 18.58
N PRO A 47 -8.03 -6.67 19.04
CA PRO A 47 -7.45 -7.72 18.19
C PRO A 47 -8.25 -8.02 16.93
N ASN A 48 -9.58 -8.09 17.06
CA ASN A 48 -10.51 -8.08 15.93
C ASN A 48 -11.29 -6.76 15.97
N PRO A 49 -11.09 -5.83 15.02
CA PRO A 49 -10.64 -6.04 13.64
C PRO A 49 -9.22 -5.52 13.31
N LEU A 50 -8.43 -5.02 14.27
CA LEU A 50 -7.09 -4.46 13.97
C LEU A 50 -6.10 -5.51 13.44
N GLY A 51 -6.29 -6.79 13.75
CA GLY A 51 -5.51 -7.89 13.17
C GLY A 51 -5.63 -7.96 11.65
N TRP A 52 -6.80 -7.65 11.08
CA TRP A 52 -6.97 -7.58 9.62
C TRP A 52 -6.18 -6.43 9.01
N VAL A 53 -6.24 -5.25 9.64
CA VAL A 53 -5.49 -4.06 9.20
C VAL A 53 -3.99 -4.35 9.21
N MET A 54 -3.50 -5.00 10.27
CA MET A 54 -2.10 -5.40 10.39
C MET A 54 -1.72 -6.41 9.32
N PHE A 55 -2.52 -7.46 9.11
CA PHE A 55 -2.30 -8.47 8.06
C PHE A 55 -2.17 -7.81 6.68
N VAL A 56 -3.15 -6.99 6.30
CA VAL A 56 -3.15 -6.27 5.02
C VAL A 56 -1.88 -5.45 4.85
N SER A 57 -1.54 -4.66 5.87
CA SER A 57 -0.42 -3.72 5.78
C SER A 57 0.93 -4.44 5.71
N VAL A 58 1.14 -5.50 6.50
CA VAL A 58 2.35 -6.33 6.44
C VAL A 58 2.44 -7.10 5.13
N PHE A 59 1.34 -7.70 4.66
CA PHE A 59 1.29 -8.41 3.37
C PHE A 59 1.71 -7.50 2.22
N CYS A 60 1.12 -6.31 2.14
CA CYS A 60 1.46 -5.35 1.10
C CYS A 60 2.88 -4.80 1.26
N PHE A 61 3.35 -4.54 2.49
CA PHE A 61 4.73 -4.11 2.74
C PHE A 61 5.75 -5.13 2.23
N VAL A 62 5.56 -6.41 2.57
CA VAL A 62 6.43 -7.49 2.08
C VAL A 62 6.31 -7.63 0.56
N GLY A 63 5.10 -7.60 0.01
CA GLY A 63 4.87 -7.67 -1.44
C GLY A 63 5.59 -6.55 -2.21
N THR A 64 5.42 -5.30 -1.79
CA THR A 64 6.06 -4.11 -2.39
C THR A 64 7.58 -4.21 -2.29
N THR A 65 8.09 -4.70 -1.15
CA THR A 65 9.54 -4.96 -0.97
C THR A 65 10.05 -5.99 -1.98
N LEU A 66 9.32 -7.10 -2.16
CA LEU A 66 9.69 -8.14 -3.13
C LEU A 66 9.65 -7.60 -4.56
N TRP A 67 8.60 -6.89 -4.94
CA TRP A 67 8.48 -6.28 -6.28
C TRP A 67 9.62 -5.31 -6.55
N PHE A 68 9.92 -4.44 -5.59
CA PHE A 68 11.02 -3.48 -5.68
C PHE A 68 12.35 -4.18 -5.97
N PHE A 69 12.70 -5.24 -5.22
CA PHE A 69 13.95 -5.96 -5.44
C PHE A 69 13.97 -6.75 -6.74
N ILE A 70 12.86 -7.39 -7.13
CA ILE A 70 12.77 -8.10 -8.41
C ILE A 70 13.00 -7.16 -9.58
N PHE A 71 12.39 -5.97 -9.54
CA PHE A 71 12.54 -4.97 -10.58
C PHE A 71 13.97 -4.40 -10.56
N ALA A 72 14.53 -4.14 -9.36
CA ALA A 72 15.88 -3.61 -9.20
C ALA A 72 16.94 -4.56 -9.79
N CYS A 73 16.78 -5.87 -9.54
CA CYS A 73 17.63 -6.92 -10.12
C CYS A 73 17.30 -7.22 -11.60
N GLY A 74 16.20 -6.67 -12.12
CA GLY A 74 15.80 -6.81 -13.51
C GLY A 74 15.21 -8.17 -13.88
N GLY A 75 14.61 -8.88 -12.93
CA GLY A 75 13.91 -10.15 -13.15
C GLY A 75 12.56 -10.01 -13.88
N ASN A 76 12.13 -8.78 -14.14
CA ASN A 76 10.80 -8.39 -14.61
C ASN A 76 10.64 -8.30 -16.14
N GLN A 77 11.23 -9.23 -16.90
CA GLN A 77 11.43 -9.03 -18.36
C GLN A 77 10.62 -9.94 -19.27
N SER A 78 10.04 -11.01 -18.73
CA SER A 78 9.08 -11.83 -19.45
C SER A 78 7.75 -11.08 -19.66
N SER A 79 7.01 -11.48 -20.69
CA SER A 79 5.74 -10.85 -21.10
C SER A 79 4.62 -10.92 -20.06
N PHE A 80 4.72 -11.78 -19.04
CA PHE A 80 3.72 -11.90 -17.99
C PHE A 80 3.82 -10.82 -16.90
N TRP A 81 4.99 -10.18 -16.74
CA TRP A 81 5.23 -9.24 -15.63
C TRP A 81 4.31 -8.03 -15.63
N PRO A 82 3.97 -7.40 -16.77
CA PRO A 82 3.02 -6.30 -16.79
C PRO A 82 1.64 -6.70 -16.21
N SER A 83 1.16 -7.91 -16.49
CA SER A 83 -0.11 -8.42 -15.94
C SER A 83 -0.01 -8.69 -14.44
N MET A 84 1.09 -9.30 -14.00
CA MET A 84 1.35 -9.60 -12.59
C MET A 84 1.47 -8.32 -11.74
N ASP A 85 2.09 -7.29 -12.31
CA ASP A 85 2.21 -5.97 -11.71
C ASP A 85 0.82 -5.34 -11.47
N VAL A 86 -0.06 -5.37 -12.48
CA VAL A 86 -1.46 -4.90 -12.33
C VAL A 86 -2.20 -5.68 -11.26
N ALA A 87 -2.09 -7.01 -11.26
CA ALA A 87 -2.79 -7.86 -10.31
C ALA A 87 -2.37 -7.57 -8.87
N PHE A 88 -1.07 -7.43 -8.60
CA PHE A 88 -0.57 -7.13 -7.27
C PHE A 88 -1.05 -5.77 -6.75
N HIS A 89 -0.93 -4.71 -7.56
CA HIS A 89 -1.34 -3.36 -7.14
C HIS A 89 -2.87 -3.28 -6.98
N PHE A 90 -3.64 -3.97 -7.83
CA PHE A 90 -5.09 -4.03 -7.70
C PHE A 90 -5.52 -4.72 -6.40
N VAL A 91 -4.95 -5.89 -6.10
CA VAL A 91 -5.22 -6.61 -4.84
C VAL A 91 -4.83 -5.75 -3.64
N SER A 92 -3.66 -5.12 -3.69
CA SER A 92 -3.18 -4.21 -2.64
C SER A 92 -4.12 -3.03 -2.44
N THR A 93 -4.66 -2.46 -3.52
CA THR A 93 -5.65 -1.37 -3.45
C THR A 93 -6.91 -1.81 -2.72
N VAL A 94 -7.50 -2.95 -3.11
CA VAL A 94 -8.73 -3.46 -2.49
C VAL A 94 -8.48 -3.81 -1.02
N PHE A 95 -7.35 -4.42 -0.72
CA PHE A 95 -6.96 -4.76 0.65
C PHE A 95 -6.80 -3.50 1.49
N TYR A 96 -6.03 -2.51 1.03
CA TYR A 96 -5.87 -1.26 1.78
C TYR A 96 -7.18 -0.48 1.92
N LEU A 97 -8.06 -0.49 0.91
CA LEU A 97 -9.39 0.11 1.05
C LEU A 97 -10.19 -0.57 2.18
N SER A 98 -10.17 -1.91 2.24
CA SER A 98 -10.83 -2.66 3.31
C SER A 98 -10.26 -2.34 4.70
N ALA A 99 -8.92 -2.26 4.81
CA ALA A 99 -8.24 -1.91 6.04
C ALA A 99 -8.55 -0.47 6.47
N SER A 100 -8.59 0.47 5.52
CA SER A 100 -8.92 1.88 5.74
C SER A 100 -10.33 2.06 6.28
N VAL A 101 -11.33 1.34 5.75
CA VAL A 101 -12.72 1.38 6.27
C VAL A 101 -12.78 0.86 7.70
N ILE A 102 -12.13 -0.27 7.98
CA ILE A 102 -12.07 -0.85 9.33
C ILE A 102 -11.38 0.10 10.31
N LEU A 103 -10.25 0.68 9.91
CA LEU A 103 -9.47 1.56 10.77
C LEU A 103 -10.19 2.90 11.01
N ALA A 104 -10.94 3.41 10.03
CA ALA A 104 -11.82 4.57 10.20
C ALA A 104 -12.93 4.28 11.21
N PHE A 105 -13.58 3.12 11.12
CA PHE A 105 -14.60 2.71 12.08
C PHE A 105 -14.03 2.60 13.50
N VAL A 106 -12.91 1.91 13.69
CA VAL A 106 -12.26 1.79 15.02
C VAL A 106 -11.86 3.15 15.57
N THR A 107 -11.29 4.02 14.73
CA THR A 107 -10.90 5.38 15.14
C THR A 107 -12.11 6.19 15.59
N TYR A 108 -13.23 6.11 14.88
CA TYR A 108 -14.47 6.76 15.26
C TYR A 108 -14.98 6.26 16.63
N THR A 109 -15.05 4.95 16.83
CA THR A 109 -15.48 4.35 18.10
C THR A 109 -14.59 4.76 19.27
N PHE A 110 -13.26 4.79 19.08
CA PHE A 110 -12.33 5.27 20.10
C PHE A 110 -12.50 6.77 20.38
N GLY A 111 -12.82 7.59 19.38
CA GLY A 111 -13.14 9.00 19.59
C GLY A 111 -14.37 9.21 20.46
N GLN A 112 -15.39 8.35 20.34
CA GLN A 112 -16.61 8.42 21.16
C GLN A 112 -16.40 7.98 22.62
N SER A 113 -15.36 7.19 22.92
CA SER A 113 -15.10 6.72 24.28
C SER A 113 -14.30 7.71 25.13
N ILE A 114 -13.65 8.71 24.52
CA ILE A 114 -12.86 9.72 25.25
C ILE A 114 -13.76 10.50 26.23
N GLY A 115 -13.35 10.57 27.50
CA GLY A 115 -14.11 11.26 28.55
C GLY A 115 -15.29 10.46 29.12
N THR A 116 -15.45 9.19 28.73
CA THR A 116 -16.46 8.28 29.28
C THR A 116 -15.85 7.34 30.34
N LEU A 117 -16.69 6.57 31.04
CA LEU A 117 -16.27 5.56 32.03
C LEU A 117 -15.33 4.48 31.44
N PHE A 118 -15.44 4.21 30.13
CA PHE A 118 -14.60 3.27 29.38
C PHE A 118 -13.62 4.00 28.45
N SER A 119 -13.03 5.10 28.93
CA SER A 119 -12.13 5.92 28.13
C SER A 119 -10.91 5.14 27.63
N VAL A 120 -10.78 5.09 26.31
CA VAL A 120 -9.55 4.64 25.66
C VAL A 120 -8.45 5.67 25.94
N GLU A 121 -7.22 5.20 26.13
CA GLU A 121 -6.08 6.10 26.34
C GLU A 121 -5.97 7.07 25.16
N PRO A 122 -5.86 8.41 25.39
CA PRO A 122 -5.80 9.39 24.33
C PRO A 122 -4.69 9.13 23.30
N LYS A 123 -3.60 8.47 23.73
CA LYS A 123 -2.51 8.03 22.87
C LYS A 123 -2.95 7.00 21.82
N VAL A 124 -3.74 6.00 22.20
CA VAL A 124 -4.25 4.95 21.28
C VAL A 124 -5.13 5.59 20.20
N TYR A 125 -6.02 6.49 20.59
CA TYR A 125 -6.86 7.22 19.64
C TYR A 125 -6.03 8.01 18.62
N ARG A 126 -5.01 8.76 19.07
CA ARG A 126 -4.11 9.52 18.19
C ARG A 126 -3.32 8.63 17.24
N LEU A 127 -2.84 7.47 17.71
CA LEU A 127 -2.18 6.48 16.86
C LEU A 127 -3.13 5.94 15.77
N CYS A 128 -4.39 5.65 16.12
CA CYS A 128 -5.41 5.23 15.16
C CYS A 128 -5.72 6.33 14.13
N ILE A 129 -5.78 7.61 14.52
CA ILE A 129 -5.91 8.74 13.57
C ILE A 129 -4.75 8.74 12.57
N SER A 130 -3.51 8.66 13.06
CA SER A 130 -2.35 8.65 12.17
C SER A 130 -2.39 7.43 11.24
N ALA A 131 -2.73 6.26 11.77
CA ALA A 131 -2.78 5.03 11.00
C ALA A 131 -3.88 5.07 9.93
N VAL A 132 -5.07 5.63 10.22
CA VAL A 132 -6.16 5.74 9.22
C VAL A 132 -5.81 6.71 8.11
N VAL A 133 -5.16 7.84 8.41
CA VAL A 133 -4.71 8.77 7.36
C VAL A 133 -3.69 8.07 6.46
N MET A 134 -2.70 7.40 7.05
CA MET A 134 -1.67 6.68 6.29
C MET A 134 -2.26 5.52 5.47
N SER A 135 -3.27 4.80 5.98
CA SER A 135 -3.89 3.70 5.25
C SER A 135 -4.65 4.20 4.01
N HIS A 136 -5.31 5.36 4.08
CA HIS A 136 -5.96 5.97 2.92
C HIS A 136 -4.94 6.48 1.90
N VAL A 137 -3.82 7.05 2.36
CA VAL A 137 -2.70 7.43 1.48
C VAL A 137 -2.14 6.20 0.77
N ALA A 138 -1.94 5.09 1.48
CA ALA A 138 -1.54 3.82 0.87
C ALA A 138 -2.57 3.34 -0.17
N THR A 139 -3.88 3.36 0.15
CA THR A 139 -4.94 3.02 -0.81
C THR A 139 -4.81 3.84 -2.09
N LEU A 140 -4.61 5.16 -1.98
CA LEU A 140 -4.48 6.05 -3.14
C LEU A 140 -3.21 5.75 -3.95
N LEU A 141 -2.08 5.51 -3.30
CA LEU A 141 -0.82 5.18 -3.97
C LEU A 141 -0.97 3.89 -4.79
N TYR A 142 -1.44 2.80 -4.17
CA TYR A 142 -1.66 1.53 -4.87
C TYR A 142 -2.69 1.67 -6.00
N PHE A 143 -3.74 2.48 -5.80
CA PHE A 143 -4.76 2.70 -6.83
C PHE A 143 -4.18 3.41 -8.06
N ILE A 144 -3.41 4.48 -7.84
CA ILE A 144 -2.71 5.19 -8.89
C ILE A 144 -1.75 4.23 -9.61
N HIS A 145 -0.94 3.49 -8.87
CA HIS A 145 -0.01 2.52 -9.44
C HIS A 145 -0.75 1.48 -10.30
N THR A 146 -1.86 0.93 -9.81
CA THR A 146 -2.71 -0.02 -10.54
C THR A 146 -3.18 0.55 -11.88
N ILE A 147 -3.67 1.79 -11.92
CA ILE A 147 -4.17 2.43 -13.15
C ILE A 147 -3.05 2.52 -14.18
N PHE A 148 -1.87 3.01 -13.77
CA PHE A 148 -0.76 3.22 -14.69
C PHE A 148 -0.11 1.90 -15.12
N SER A 149 -0.05 0.90 -14.25
CA SER A 149 0.33 -0.46 -14.63
C SER A 149 -0.65 -1.07 -15.61
N ALA A 150 -1.97 -0.81 -15.48
CA ALA A 150 -2.98 -1.32 -16.41
C ALA A 150 -2.86 -0.65 -17.79
N ILE A 151 -2.58 0.65 -17.81
CA ILE A 151 -2.27 1.38 -19.06
C ILE A 151 -1.01 0.81 -19.72
N ARG A 152 0.05 0.53 -18.95
CA ARG A 152 1.30 -0.08 -19.43
C ARG A 152 1.06 -1.49 -19.98
N TRP A 153 0.32 -2.33 -19.25
CA TRP A 153 0.01 -3.68 -19.68
C TRP A 153 -0.78 -3.71 -20.99
N LYS A 154 -1.76 -2.82 -21.18
CA LYS A 154 -2.52 -2.72 -22.44
C LYS A 154 -1.64 -2.38 -23.66
N ARG A 155 -0.49 -1.73 -23.44
CA ARG A 155 0.46 -1.32 -24.49
C ARG A 155 1.56 -2.35 -24.74
N SER A 156 1.69 -3.36 -23.88
CA SER A 156 2.71 -4.43 -23.95
C SER A 156 2.26 -5.58 -24.84
#